data_AF-W8EY62-F1
#
_entry.id   AF-W8EY62-F1
#
_cell.length_a   1.000
_cell.length_b   1.000
_cell.length_c   1.000
_cell.angle_alpha   90.00
_cell.angle_beta   90.00
_cell.angle_gamma   90.00
#
_symmetry.space_group_name_H-M   'P 1'
#
loop_
_entity.id
_entity.type
_entity.pdbx_description
1 polymer ?
#
loop_
_entity_poly.entity_id
_entity_poly.type
_entity_poly.pdbx_seq_one_letter_code
_entity_poly.pdbx_strand_id
1 'polypeptide(L)'
;MRHRILEPLTATDNLALLFNAYLRGLSTFDMVTVPRESMRACNALFTQQEAGKLPKYPISDQARRYYEMTVLSNSLHGLHRSVTGALQLLTTFLTTYELDLTRYAAENRMRTIDEFGSDDESDWEPDGFDEEGQVWKVAYKDDPESLAPYTLHHDLAQFFASSDEQGERIGTSRAQDYAVYTHAVATQTELSLRKFFSQVVGKDITITQVQPDGELVPMSLADQIEDELNEDIVNDNLTAEFNAVLTKCEELAQIYHTMPQDSLPLYLQLHGWLNTIVHEIPRFEAPRGFAGLAE
;
A
#
# COMPACT_ATOMS: atom_id res chain seq x y z
N MET A 1 22.63 12.81 -3.50
CA MET A 1 22.26 11.38 -3.36
C MET A 1 20.81 11.31 -3.83
N ARG A 2 20.41 10.49 -4.81
CA ARG A 2 18.99 10.48 -5.23
C ARG A 2 18.14 9.90 -4.10
N HIS A 3 17.45 10.73 -3.34
CA HIS A 3 16.41 10.24 -2.43
C HIS A 3 15.23 9.79 -3.28
N ARG A 4 14.87 8.50 -3.19
CA ARG A 4 13.63 7.98 -3.76
C ARG A 4 12.50 8.30 -2.79
N ILE A 5 11.50 9.05 -3.23
CA ILE A 5 10.31 9.33 -2.40
C ILE A 5 9.36 8.12 -2.43
N LEU A 6 9.32 7.44 -3.58
CA LEU A 6 8.52 6.23 -3.78
C LEU A 6 9.33 5.02 -3.31
N GLU A 7 9.15 4.67 -2.05
CA GLU A 7 9.75 3.48 -1.47
C GLU A 7 8.98 2.24 -1.95
N PRO A 8 9.66 1.18 -2.42
CA PRO A 8 8.99 -0.05 -2.79
C PRO A 8 8.59 -0.85 -1.53
N LEU A 9 7.43 -1.50 -1.60
CA LEU A 9 7.05 -2.51 -0.61
C LEU A 9 8.03 -3.68 -0.69
N THR A 10 8.53 -4.14 0.46
CA THR A 10 9.50 -5.24 0.55
C THR A 10 8.87 -6.62 0.43
N ALA A 11 7.54 -6.70 0.49
CA ALA A 11 6.81 -7.96 0.40
C ALA A 11 6.76 -8.49 -1.04
N THR A 12 6.59 -9.81 -1.18
CA THR A 12 6.64 -10.52 -2.46
C THR A 12 5.30 -11.10 -2.90
N ASP A 13 4.21 -10.78 -2.18
CA ASP A 13 2.85 -11.13 -2.59
C ASP A 13 2.40 -10.31 -3.81
N ASN A 14 1.34 -10.77 -4.49
CA ASN A 14 0.94 -10.17 -5.76
C ASN A 14 0.40 -8.74 -5.57
N LEU A 15 -0.20 -8.42 -4.42
CA LEU A 15 -0.65 -7.07 -4.09
C LEU A 15 0.55 -6.11 -3.98
N ALA A 16 1.60 -6.51 -3.26
CA ALA A 16 2.85 -5.73 -3.19
C ALA A 16 3.51 -5.57 -4.56
N LEU A 17 3.49 -6.60 -5.42
CA LEU A 17 3.99 -6.51 -6.79
C LEU A 17 3.20 -5.50 -7.63
N LEU A 18 1.87 -5.51 -7.53
CA LEU A 18 0.99 -4.54 -8.20
C LEU A 18 1.29 -3.10 -7.73
N PHE A 19 1.34 -2.87 -6.42
CA PHE A 19 1.64 -1.54 -5.87
C PHE A 19 3.04 -1.07 -6.25
N ASN A 20 4.03 -1.96 -6.26
CA ASN A 20 5.38 -1.65 -6.72
C ASN A 20 5.42 -1.33 -8.22
N ALA A 21 4.65 -2.03 -9.06
CA ALA A 21 4.53 -1.71 -10.48
C ALA A 21 3.89 -0.32 -10.68
N TYR A 22 2.83 -0.01 -9.93
CA TYR A 22 2.19 1.31 -9.94
C TYR A 22 3.16 2.43 -9.51
N LEU A 23 3.88 2.24 -8.39
CA LEU A 23 4.91 3.19 -7.92
C LEU A 23 6.03 3.38 -8.95
N ARG A 24 6.44 2.31 -9.66
CA ARG A 24 7.41 2.43 -10.75
C ARG A 24 6.87 3.24 -11.93
N GLY A 25 5.59 3.10 -12.27
CA GLY A 25 4.95 3.94 -13.28
C GLY A 25 5.04 5.44 -12.96
N LEU A 26 5.06 5.78 -11.66
CA LEU A 26 5.22 7.15 -11.17
C LEU A 26 6.67 7.60 -10.98
N SER A 27 7.67 6.76 -11.27
CA SER A 27 9.09 7.08 -11.05
C SER A 27 9.58 8.29 -11.87
N THR A 28 8.92 8.60 -12.99
CA THR A 28 9.20 9.81 -13.78
C THR A 28 8.80 11.09 -13.03
N PHE A 29 7.82 11.03 -12.12
CA PHE A 29 7.47 12.14 -11.24
C PHE A 29 8.50 12.34 -10.12
N ASP A 30 9.09 11.25 -9.61
CA ASP A 30 10.18 11.28 -8.61
C ASP A 30 11.42 12.00 -9.15
N MET A 31 11.69 11.88 -10.46
CA MET A 31 12.80 12.59 -11.12
C MET A 31 12.64 14.12 -11.18
N VAL A 32 11.45 14.66 -10.92
CA VAL A 32 11.15 16.10 -11.01
C VAL A 32 11.04 16.75 -9.62
N THR A 33 10.86 15.95 -8.57
CA THR A 33 10.79 16.42 -7.19
C THR A 33 12.17 16.40 -6.56
N VAL A 34 12.93 17.49 -6.69
CA VAL A 34 14.19 17.65 -5.95
C VAL A 34 13.86 17.66 -4.44
N PRO A 35 14.23 16.64 -3.66
CA PRO A 35 14.15 16.72 -2.22
C PRO A 35 15.17 17.78 -1.78
N ARG A 36 14.76 18.66 -0.87
CA ARG A 36 15.69 19.65 -0.31
C ARG A 36 16.63 18.91 0.64
N GLU A 37 17.77 18.46 0.11
CA GLU A 37 18.76 17.66 0.85
C GLU A 37 19.27 18.35 2.15
N SER A 38 19.01 19.65 2.35
CA SER A 38 19.29 20.35 3.61
C SER A 38 18.48 21.64 3.78
N MET A 39 18.33 22.09 5.04
CA MET A 39 17.83 23.44 5.37
C MET A 39 18.61 24.55 4.65
N ARG A 40 19.89 24.31 4.33
CA ARG A 40 20.74 25.23 3.56
C ARG A 40 20.29 25.38 2.11
N ALA A 41 19.92 24.28 1.45
CA ALA A 41 19.41 24.31 0.08
C ALA A 41 18.00 24.95 0.01
N CYS A 42 17.18 24.71 1.04
CA CYS A 42 15.89 25.36 1.23
C CYS A 42 16.04 26.88 1.39
N ASN A 43 16.91 27.32 2.31
CA ASN A 43 17.19 28.73 2.55
C ASN A 43 17.75 29.43 1.30
N ALA A 44 18.66 28.79 0.55
CA ALA A 44 19.22 29.38 -0.66
C ALA A 44 18.15 29.71 -1.73
N LEU A 45 17.11 28.88 -1.84
CA LEU A 45 15.98 29.12 -2.75
C LEU A 45 15.03 30.21 -2.23
N PHE A 46 14.73 30.23 -0.94
CA PHE A 46 13.97 31.33 -0.32
C PHE A 46 14.69 32.67 -0.51
N THR A 47 16.00 32.72 -0.29
CA THR A 47 16.82 33.92 -0.53
C THR A 47 16.87 34.31 -2.01
N GLN A 48 16.85 33.36 -2.95
CA GLN A 48 16.75 33.66 -4.38
C GLN A 48 15.39 34.25 -4.76
N GLN A 49 14.30 33.71 -4.20
CA GLN A 49 12.94 34.23 -4.40
C GLN A 49 12.78 35.64 -3.81
N GLU A 50 13.31 35.88 -2.60
CA GLU A 50 13.36 37.21 -1.97
C GLU A 50 14.21 38.21 -2.76
N ALA A 51 15.28 37.74 -3.40
CA ALA A 51 16.11 38.55 -4.29
C ALA A 51 15.47 38.81 -5.67
N GLY A 52 14.19 38.46 -5.87
CA GLY A 52 13.45 38.69 -7.10
C GLY A 52 13.84 37.78 -8.27
N LYS A 53 14.65 36.74 -8.03
CA LYS A 53 14.94 35.71 -9.03
C LYS A 53 13.80 34.70 -8.99
N LEU A 54 12.91 34.75 -9.98
CA LEU A 54 11.83 33.78 -10.13
C LEU A 54 12.44 32.39 -10.40
N PRO A 55 12.31 31.42 -9.47
CA PRO A 55 12.69 30.05 -9.78
C PRO A 55 11.82 29.55 -10.93
N LYS A 56 12.36 28.63 -11.75
CA LYS A 56 11.65 28.04 -12.90
C LYS A 56 10.31 27.41 -12.51
N TYR A 57 10.18 26.96 -11.26
CA TYR A 57 8.94 26.48 -10.64
C TYR A 57 8.79 27.10 -9.24
N PRO A 58 7.58 27.48 -8.82
CA PRO A 58 7.33 27.96 -7.46
C PRO A 58 7.75 26.94 -6.39
N ILE A 59 8.36 27.44 -5.31
CA ILE A 59 8.77 26.66 -4.13
C ILE A 59 7.57 25.89 -3.52
N SER A 60 6.37 26.48 -3.58
CA SER A 60 5.11 25.90 -3.12
C SER A 60 4.74 24.64 -3.91
N ASP A 61 4.93 24.66 -5.23
CA ASP A 61 4.47 23.60 -6.13
C ASP A 61 5.38 22.37 -6.03
N GLN A 62 6.69 22.60 -5.84
CA GLN A 62 7.66 21.54 -5.58
C GLN A 62 7.41 20.87 -4.22
N ALA A 63 7.13 21.67 -3.18
CA ALA A 63 6.81 21.14 -1.85
C ALA A 63 5.51 20.33 -1.88
N ARG A 64 4.49 20.85 -2.56
CA ARG A 64 3.20 20.17 -2.73
C ARG A 64 3.36 18.79 -3.36
N ARG A 65 4.05 18.69 -4.50
CA ARG A 65 4.29 17.41 -5.19
C ARG A 65 5.07 16.41 -4.32
N TYR A 66 6.05 16.89 -3.57
CA TYR A 66 6.79 16.03 -2.63
C TYR A 66 5.88 15.42 -1.56
N TYR A 67 5.03 16.24 -0.92
CA TYR A 67 4.08 15.76 0.08
C TYR A 67 3.05 14.81 -0.52
N GLU A 68 2.51 15.17 -1.69
CA GLU A 68 1.58 14.36 -2.48
C GLU A 68 2.13 12.95 -2.76
N MET A 69 3.37 12.84 -3.23
CA MET A 69 4.03 11.55 -3.51
C MET A 69 4.36 10.77 -2.23
N THR A 70 4.71 11.46 -1.14
CA THR A 70 4.96 10.82 0.16
C THR A 70 3.67 10.22 0.73
N VAL A 71 2.57 10.98 0.68
CA VAL A 71 1.24 10.53 1.12
C VAL A 71 0.78 9.34 0.29
N LEU A 72 0.96 9.39 -1.03
CA LEU A 72 0.65 8.26 -1.91
C LEU A 72 1.44 7.01 -1.52
N SER A 73 2.75 7.13 -1.34
CA SER A 73 3.61 6.01 -0.93
C SER A 73 3.12 5.41 0.40
N ASN A 74 2.92 6.24 1.42
CA ASN A 74 2.44 5.80 2.74
C ASN A 74 1.06 5.14 2.65
N SER A 75 0.16 5.69 1.85
CA SER A 75 -1.19 5.15 1.66
C SER A 75 -1.17 3.73 1.09
N LEU A 76 -0.32 3.47 0.09
CA LEU A 76 -0.18 2.12 -0.48
C LEU A 76 0.44 1.12 0.52
N HIS A 77 1.42 1.56 1.32
CA HIS A 77 1.99 0.73 2.39
C HIS A 77 0.97 0.43 3.48
N GLY A 78 0.21 1.44 3.90
CA GLY A 78 -0.86 1.29 4.88
C GLY A 78 -1.94 0.33 4.40
N LEU A 79 -2.41 0.51 3.16
CA LEU A 79 -3.41 -0.37 2.55
C LEU A 79 -2.91 -1.82 2.47
N HIS A 80 -1.67 -2.03 2.01
CA HIS A 80 -1.07 -3.38 1.98
C HIS A 80 -0.99 -3.99 3.39
N ARG A 81 -0.52 -3.24 4.39
CA ARG A 81 -0.46 -3.68 5.78
C ARG A 81 -1.84 -4.03 6.33
N SER A 82 -2.85 -3.23 6.01
CA SER A 82 -4.22 -3.47 6.48
C SER A 82 -4.84 -4.71 5.84
N VAL A 83 -4.68 -4.89 4.53
CA VAL A 83 -5.16 -6.08 3.81
C VAL A 83 -4.48 -7.34 4.31
N THR A 84 -3.15 -7.34 4.42
CA THR A 84 -2.39 -8.50 4.88
C THR A 84 -2.61 -8.79 6.36
N GLY A 85 -2.72 -7.76 7.21
CA GLY A 85 -3.03 -7.90 8.62
C GLY A 85 -4.41 -8.50 8.87
N ALA A 86 -5.44 -8.01 8.16
CA ALA A 86 -6.79 -8.57 8.24
C ALA A 86 -6.82 -10.04 7.75
N LEU A 87 -6.12 -10.34 6.64
CA LEU A 87 -6.01 -11.71 6.13
C LEU A 87 -5.33 -12.64 7.14
N GLN A 88 -4.25 -12.18 7.77
CA GLN A 88 -3.51 -12.96 8.78
C GLN A 88 -4.36 -13.21 10.02
N LEU A 89 -5.10 -12.19 10.50
CA LEU A 89 -5.99 -12.32 11.65
C LEU A 89 -7.07 -13.37 11.37
N LEU A 90 -7.74 -13.27 10.22
CA LEU A 90 -8.74 -14.24 9.80
C LEU A 90 -8.14 -15.64 9.61
N THR A 91 -6.98 -15.76 8.98
CA THR A 91 -6.31 -17.06 8.80
C THR A 91 -5.98 -17.70 10.15
N THR A 92 -5.54 -16.91 11.13
CA THR A 92 -5.27 -17.38 12.49
C THR A 92 -6.56 -17.86 13.16
N PHE A 93 -7.64 -17.08 13.04
CA PHE A 93 -8.97 -17.48 13.49
C PHE A 93 -9.41 -18.83 12.90
N LEU A 94 -9.30 -19.00 11.57
CA LEU A 94 -9.72 -20.21 10.88
C LEU A 94 -8.90 -21.46 11.27
N THR A 95 -7.60 -21.28 11.53
CA THR A 95 -6.67 -22.40 11.72
C THR A 95 -6.42 -22.76 13.19
N THR A 96 -6.33 -21.77 14.07
CA THR A 96 -5.97 -21.95 15.48
C THR A 96 -7.21 -22.17 16.35
N TYR A 97 -8.29 -21.46 16.02
CA TYR A 97 -9.53 -21.46 16.80
C TYR A 97 -10.63 -22.30 16.14
N GLU A 98 -10.36 -22.92 14.99
CA GLU A 98 -11.26 -23.87 14.32
C GLU A 98 -12.69 -23.33 14.12
N LEU A 99 -12.82 -22.03 13.79
CA LEU A 99 -14.09 -21.32 13.60
C LEU A 99 -14.89 -21.06 14.88
N ASP A 100 -14.31 -21.23 16.07
CA ASP A 100 -14.97 -20.98 17.34
C ASP A 100 -14.77 -19.53 17.81
N LEU A 101 -15.82 -18.71 17.65
CA LEU A 101 -15.83 -17.30 18.05
C LEU A 101 -15.75 -17.11 19.56
N THR A 102 -16.35 -18.00 20.35
CA THR A 102 -16.34 -17.91 21.81
C THR A 102 -14.96 -18.24 22.35
N ARG A 103 -14.34 -19.31 21.81
CA ARG A 103 -12.95 -19.66 22.13
C ARG A 103 -11.99 -18.55 21.74
N TYR A 104 -12.15 -17.98 20.55
CA TYR A 104 -11.37 -16.82 20.12
C TYR A 104 -11.46 -15.68 21.12
N ALA A 105 -12.68 -15.27 21.49
CA ALA A 105 -12.88 -14.13 22.39
C ALA A 105 -12.33 -14.39 23.79
N ALA A 106 -12.50 -15.60 24.33
CA ALA A 106 -11.97 -15.96 25.65
C ALA A 106 -10.44 -15.96 25.68
N GLU A 107 -9.78 -16.56 24.69
CA GLU A 107 -8.32 -16.56 24.61
C GLU A 107 -7.76 -15.16 24.31
N ASN A 108 -8.44 -14.38 23.44
CA ASN A 108 -8.07 -13.00 23.15
C ASN A 108 -8.16 -12.12 24.40
N ARG A 109 -9.22 -12.28 25.19
CA ARG A 109 -9.37 -11.62 26.50
C ARG A 109 -8.20 -11.94 27.42
N MET A 110 -7.91 -13.24 27.60
CA MET A 110 -6.82 -13.68 28.47
C MET A 110 -5.49 -13.07 28.05
N ARG A 111 -5.17 -13.13 26.75
CA ARG A 111 -3.96 -12.51 26.19
C ARG A 111 -3.91 -11.00 26.42
N THR A 112 -5.02 -10.29 26.20
CA THR A 112 -5.05 -8.82 26.30
C THR A 112 -4.88 -8.36 27.75
N ILE A 113 -5.53 -9.03 28.70
CA ILE A 113 -5.38 -8.74 30.13
C ILE A 113 -3.98 -9.09 30.62
N ASP A 114 -3.42 -10.21 30.16
CA ASP A 114 -2.05 -10.61 30.50
C ASP A 114 -1.01 -9.59 29.98
N GLU A 115 -1.20 -9.06 28.77
CA GLU A 115 -0.27 -8.11 28.16
C GLU A 115 -0.42 -6.67 28.70
N PHE A 116 -1.64 -6.20 28.93
CA PHE A 116 -1.92 -4.79 29.25
C PHE A 116 -2.44 -4.54 30.68
N GLY A 117 -2.74 -5.60 31.43
CA GLY A 117 -3.36 -5.53 32.74
C GLY A 117 -4.88 -5.33 32.70
N SER A 118 -5.51 -5.45 33.87
CA SER A 118 -6.90 -5.09 34.11
C SER A 118 -7.05 -4.43 35.47
N ASP A 119 -7.91 -3.41 35.54
CA ASP A 119 -8.28 -2.72 36.78
C ASP A 119 -9.34 -3.50 37.59
N ASP A 120 -9.95 -4.54 37.00
CA ASP A 120 -10.93 -5.39 37.68
C ASP A 120 -10.23 -6.54 38.41
N GLU A 121 -10.28 -6.53 39.75
CA GLU A 121 -9.72 -7.60 40.58
C GLU A 121 -10.33 -8.98 40.25
N SER A 122 -11.57 -9.04 39.73
CA SER A 122 -12.23 -10.28 39.34
C SER A 122 -11.64 -10.93 38.08
N ASP A 123 -10.75 -10.23 37.38
CA ASP A 123 -10.04 -10.75 36.22
C ASP A 123 -8.81 -11.59 36.60
N TRP A 124 -8.43 -11.61 37.88
CA TRP A 124 -7.25 -12.30 38.38
C TRP A 124 -7.64 -13.41 39.35
N GLU A 125 -6.99 -14.57 39.21
CA GLU A 125 -7.12 -15.67 40.16
C GLU A 125 -5.75 -16.20 40.64
N PRO A 126 -5.67 -16.75 41.86
CA PRO A 126 -4.44 -17.34 42.39
C PRO A 126 -3.90 -18.46 41.50
N ASP A 127 -2.64 -18.37 41.07
CA ASP A 127 -1.92 -19.40 40.30
C ASP A 127 -0.76 -20.04 41.08
N GLY A 128 -0.96 -20.22 42.39
CA GLY A 128 0.02 -20.81 43.28
C GLY A 128 1.03 -19.80 43.84
N PHE A 129 2.19 -20.30 44.27
CA PHE A 129 3.22 -19.51 44.95
C PHE A 129 4.59 -19.77 44.34
N ASP A 130 5.38 -18.71 44.15
CA ASP A 130 6.79 -18.77 43.76
C ASP A 130 7.71 -18.21 44.87
N GLU A 131 8.99 -18.00 44.56
CA GLU A 131 9.99 -17.47 45.53
C GLU A 131 9.70 -16.02 45.96
N GLU A 132 8.85 -15.30 45.22
CA GLU A 132 8.52 -13.89 45.41
C GLU A 132 7.11 -13.68 46.03
N GLY A 133 6.23 -14.69 45.95
CA GLY A 133 4.97 -14.72 46.68
C GLY A 133 3.83 -15.39 45.91
N GLN A 134 2.62 -14.84 46.08
CA GLN A 134 1.41 -15.31 45.38
C GLN A 134 1.51 -14.92 43.90
N VAL A 135 1.46 -15.91 43.01
CA VAL A 135 1.38 -15.69 41.56
C VAL A 135 -0.09 -15.55 41.18
N TRP A 136 -0.38 -14.66 40.23
CA TRP A 136 -1.73 -14.43 39.72
C TRP A 136 -1.76 -14.77 38.24
N LYS A 137 -2.86 -15.36 37.79
CA LYS A 137 -3.15 -15.55 36.37
C LYS A 137 -4.50 -14.94 36.02
N VAL A 138 -4.72 -14.74 34.72
CA VAL A 138 -6.01 -14.26 34.24
C VAL A 138 -7.08 -15.33 34.42
N ALA A 139 -8.18 -14.97 35.08
CA ALA A 139 -9.34 -15.83 35.27
C ALA A 139 -10.04 -16.09 33.93
N TYR A 140 -10.36 -17.37 33.68
CA TYR A 140 -11.14 -17.77 32.52
C TYR A 140 -12.61 -17.32 32.67
N LYS A 141 -13.12 -16.59 31.68
CA LYS A 141 -14.52 -16.16 31.60
C LYS A 141 -15.03 -16.45 30.18
N ASP A 142 -16.21 -17.04 30.07
CA ASP A 142 -16.89 -17.37 28.81
C ASP A 142 -18.27 -16.71 28.65
N ASP A 143 -18.65 -15.87 29.62
CA ASP A 143 -19.92 -15.18 29.60
C ASP A 143 -19.92 -14.03 28.56
N PRO A 144 -21.07 -13.75 27.92
CA PRO A 144 -21.14 -12.74 26.86
C PRO A 144 -20.77 -11.32 27.30
N GLU A 145 -20.99 -10.95 28.56
CA GLU A 145 -20.70 -9.61 29.06
C GLU A 145 -19.19 -9.39 29.15
N SER A 146 -18.45 -10.34 29.71
CA SER A 146 -16.99 -10.30 29.81
C SER A 146 -16.29 -10.40 28.44
N LEU A 147 -16.90 -11.08 27.47
CA LEU A 147 -16.32 -11.30 26.14
C LEU A 147 -16.64 -10.20 25.11
N ALA A 148 -17.62 -9.34 25.39
CA ALA A 148 -18.11 -8.32 24.45
C ALA A 148 -17.02 -7.45 23.77
N PRO A 149 -15.95 -7.00 24.45
CA PRO A 149 -14.92 -6.18 23.80
C PRO A 149 -13.84 -6.98 23.06
N TYR A 150 -13.78 -8.30 23.21
CA TYR A 150 -12.69 -9.15 22.68
C TYR A 150 -13.08 -9.94 21.43
N THR A 151 -14.14 -9.51 20.75
CA THR A 151 -14.68 -10.21 19.57
C THR A 151 -13.76 -10.06 18.37
N LEU A 152 -13.80 -11.06 17.47
CA LEU A 152 -13.10 -10.99 16.18
C LEU A 152 -13.51 -9.75 15.37
N HIS A 153 -14.77 -9.33 15.47
CA HIS A 153 -15.25 -8.09 14.85
C HIS A 153 -14.47 -6.88 15.37
N HIS A 154 -14.32 -6.76 16.69
CA HIS A 154 -13.59 -5.65 17.30
C HIS A 154 -12.13 -5.59 16.83
N ASP A 155 -11.44 -6.73 16.81
CA ASP A 155 -10.05 -6.79 16.36
C ASP A 155 -9.88 -6.48 14.87
N LEU A 156 -10.87 -6.85 14.03
CA LEU A 156 -10.85 -6.49 12.61
C LEU A 156 -11.06 -5.00 12.36
N ALA A 157 -11.74 -4.28 13.25
CA ALA A 157 -12.07 -2.86 13.10
C ALA A 157 -10.84 -1.99 12.84
N GLN A 158 -9.67 -2.36 13.38
CA GLN A 158 -8.43 -1.61 13.17
C GLN A 158 -7.98 -1.56 11.70
N PHE A 159 -8.41 -2.52 10.87
CA PHE A 159 -8.07 -2.60 9.44
C PHE A 159 -9.13 -1.94 8.54
N PHE A 160 -10.35 -1.74 9.06
CA PHE A 160 -11.51 -1.20 8.37
C PHE A 160 -11.95 0.09 9.09
N ALA A 161 -11.31 1.21 8.75
CA ALA A 161 -11.56 2.48 9.44
C ALA A 161 -13.01 2.96 9.32
N SER A 162 -13.38 3.91 10.19
CA SER A 162 -14.58 4.72 10.03
C SER A 162 -14.44 5.69 8.84
N SER A 163 -15.57 6.15 8.30
CA SER A 163 -15.63 7.00 7.08
C SER A 163 -14.81 8.29 7.14
N ASP A 164 -14.41 8.71 8.33
CA ASP A 164 -13.80 10.01 8.60
C ASP A 164 -12.26 9.94 8.60
N GLU A 165 -11.69 8.73 8.57
CA GLU A 165 -10.26 8.47 8.45
C GLU A 165 -9.94 8.12 6.99
N GLN A 166 -9.54 9.13 6.20
CA GLN A 166 -9.11 8.92 4.82
C GLN A 166 -7.66 8.44 4.76
N GLY A 167 -7.42 7.32 4.08
CA GLY A 167 -6.10 6.78 3.78
C GLY A 167 -5.66 5.63 4.68
N GLU A 168 -4.87 4.72 4.11
CA GLU A 168 -4.10 3.66 4.80
C GLU A 168 -4.88 2.45 5.34
N ARG A 169 -6.22 2.42 5.25
CA ARG A 169 -7.07 1.30 5.71
C ARG A 169 -8.02 0.78 4.63
N ILE A 170 -8.52 -0.43 4.79
CA ILE A 170 -9.39 -1.09 3.80
C ILE A 170 -10.67 -0.26 3.62
N GLY A 171 -10.93 0.17 2.39
CA GLY A 171 -12.12 0.93 1.99
C GLY A 171 -12.10 2.43 2.31
N THR A 172 -10.97 2.96 2.80
CA THR A 172 -10.81 4.40 3.11
C THR A 172 -10.28 5.24 1.95
N SER A 173 -9.73 4.60 0.91
CA SER A 173 -9.26 5.26 -0.30
C SER A 173 -10.02 4.74 -1.51
N ARG A 174 -10.43 5.66 -2.37
CA ARG A 174 -11.19 5.37 -3.60
C ARG A 174 -10.36 5.60 -4.84
N ALA A 175 -10.81 5.04 -5.96
CA ALA A 175 -10.18 5.27 -7.25
C ALA A 175 -10.07 6.77 -7.61
N GLN A 176 -11.04 7.59 -7.18
CA GLN A 176 -11.00 9.04 -7.43
C GLN A 176 -9.86 9.75 -6.69
N ASP A 177 -9.47 9.26 -5.51
CA ASP A 177 -8.39 9.85 -4.71
C ASP A 177 -7.03 9.70 -5.39
N TYR A 178 -6.89 8.69 -6.26
CA TYR A 178 -5.69 8.43 -7.05
C TYR A 178 -5.78 8.89 -8.50
N ALA A 179 -6.91 9.45 -8.95
CA ALA A 179 -7.20 9.67 -10.38
C ALA A 179 -6.10 10.42 -11.14
N VAL A 180 -5.48 11.44 -10.51
CA VAL A 180 -4.39 12.21 -11.12
C VAL A 180 -3.15 11.35 -11.36
N TYR A 181 -2.78 10.50 -10.41
CA TYR A 181 -1.62 9.61 -10.51
C TYR A 181 -1.93 8.43 -11.42
N THR A 182 -3.14 7.89 -11.36
CA THR A 182 -3.59 6.79 -12.21
C THR A 182 -3.59 7.21 -13.68
N HIS A 183 -4.08 8.40 -14.00
CA HIS A 183 -3.94 8.96 -15.36
C HIS A 183 -2.48 9.05 -15.77
N ALA A 184 -1.59 9.48 -14.87
CA ALA A 184 -0.19 9.65 -15.17
C ALA A 184 0.56 8.31 -15.40
N VAL A 185 0.14 7.24 -14.72
CA VAL A 185 0.61 5.87 -14.99
C VAL A 185 0.08 5.39 -16.34
N ALA A 186 -1.20 5.59 -16.64
CA ALA A 186 -1.80 5.19 -17.92
C ALA A 186 -1.09 5.84 -19.12
N THR A 187 -0.77 7.14 -19.03
CA THR A 187 -0.13 7.89 -20.13
C THR A 187 1.39 7.97 -20.02
N GLN A 188 2.04 7.03 -19.31
CA GLN A 188 3.48 7.10 -19.03
C GLN A 188 4.33 7.11 -20.33
N THR A 189 3.92 6.41 -21.38
CA THR A 189 4.67 6.35 -22.65
C THR A 189 4.67 7.69 -23.41
N GLU A 190 3.63 8.51 -23.24
CA GLU A 190 3.55 9.89 -23.77
C GLU A 190 4.61 10.78 -23.12
N LEU A 191 4.89 10.52 -21.84
CA LEU A 191 5.89 11.20 -21.03
C LEU A 191 7.30 10.59 -21.16
N SER A 192 7.50 9.65 -22.10
CA SER A 192 8.81 9.06 -22.32
C SER A 192 9.85 10.14 -22.63
N LEU A 193 11.01 10.06 -21.97
CA LEU A 193 12.12 11.00 -22.14
C LEU A 193 12.48 11.17 -23.62
N ARG A 194 12.32 10.10 -24.42
CA ARG A 194 12.51 10.10 -25.86
C ARG A 194 11.57 11.07 -26.59
N LYS A 195 10.25 11.01 -26.36
CA LYS A 195 9.27 11.95 -26.95
C LYS A 195 9.52 13.38 -26.47
N PHE A 196 9.93 13.55 -25.23
CA PHE A 196 10.31 14.84 -24.68
C PHE A 196 11.55 15.42 -25.39
N PHE A 197 12.62 14.64 -25.54
CA PHE A 197 13.85 15.09 -26.18
C PHE A 197 13.72 15.26 -27.70
N SER A 198 12.91 14.44 -28.38
CA SER A 198 12.64 14.64 -29.81
C SER A 198 11.89 15.96 -30.06
N GLN A 199 10.94 16.33 -29.19
CA GLN A 199 10.24 17.62 -29.25
C GLN A 199 11.14 18.82 -28.95
N VAL A 200 12.10 18.69 -28.03
CA VAL A 200 12.99 19.80 -27.63
C VAL A 200 14.19 19.96 -28.56
N VAL A 201 14.78 18.87 -29.02
CA VAL A 201 16.04 18.88 -29.79
C VAL A 201 15.77 18.94 -31.30
N GLY A 202 14.56 18.59 -31.76
CA GLY A 202 14.19 18.59 -33.17
C GLY A 202 15.02 17.61 -34.02
N LYS A 203 15.60 16.59 -33.39
CA LYS A 203 16.40 15.54 -34.02
C LYS A 203 15.80 14.18 -33.71
N ASP A 204 15.74 13.32 -34.71
CA ASP A 204 15.34 11.92 -34.53
C ASP A 204 16.35 11.22 -33.64
N ILE A 205 15.89 10.77 -32.47
CA ILE A 205 16.68 9.96 -31.54
C ILE A 205 16.54 8.51 -32.00
N THR A 206 17.66 7.93 -32.46
CA THR A 206 17.73 6.51 -32.78
C THR A 206 17.69 5.70 -31.49
N ILE A 207 16.62 4.94 -31.29
CA ILE A 207 16.54 3.96 -30.20
C ILE A 207 17.28 2.70 -30.62
N THR A 208 18.09 2.15 -29.73
CA THR A 208 18.77 0.87 -29.91
C THR A 208 18.20 -0.17 -28.96
N GLN A 209 17.94 -1.37 -29.46
CA GLN A 209 17.60 -2.54 -28.66
C GLN A 209 18.87 -3.32 -28.30
N VAL A 210 18.93 -3.86 -27.09
CA VAL A 210 19.99 -4.79 -26.69
C VAL A 210 19.57 -6.20 -27.08
N GLN A 211 20.31 -6.84 -27.98
CA GLN A 211 20.11 -8.23 -28.36
C GLN A 211 20.60 -9.20 -27.27
N PRO A 212 20.21 -10.49 -27.30
CA PRO A 212 20.61 -11.48 -26.30
C PRO A 212 22.13 -11.67 -26.15
N ASP A 213 22.91 -11.31 -27.17
CA ASP A 213 24.37 -11.32 -27.20
C ASP A 213 25.00 -10.02 -26.69
N GLY A 214 24.19 -9.03 -26.31
CA GLY A 214 24.61 -7.72 -25.83
C GLY A 214 24.84 -6.68 -26.93
N GLU A 215 24.63 -7.01 -28.21
CA GLU A 215 24.79 -6.06 -29.32
C GLU A 215 23.66 -5.00 -29.31
N LEU A 216 24.01 -3.74 -29.54
CA LEU A 216 23.08 -2.63 -29.63
C LEU A 216 22.68 -2.41 -31.09
N VAL A 217 21.47 -2.81 -31.47
CA VAL A 217 20.98 -2.69 -32.84
C VAL A 217 19.93 -1.58 -32.93
N PRO A 218 20.00 -0.67 -33.92
CA PRO A 218 18.96 0.33 -34.15
C PRO A 218 17.59 -0.34 -34.34
N MET A 219 16.64 0.06 -33.52
CA MET A 219 15.27 -0.43 -33.58
C MET A 219 14.55 0.28 -34.74
N SER A 220 13.74 -0.45 -35.51
CA SER A 220 12.95 0.17 -36.59
C SER A 220 11.84 1.05 -36.01
N LEU A 221 11.31 1.99 -36.80
CA LEU A 221 10.17 2.81 -36.36
C LEU A 221 8.92 1.94 -36.09
N ALA A 222 8.74 0.85 -36.84
CA ALA A 222 7.62 -0.07 -36.65
C ALA A 222 7.73 -0.81 -35.31
N ASP A 223 8.92 -1.35 -35.00
CA ASP A 223 9.16 -2.05 -33.73
C ASP A 223 9.04 -1.08 -32.54
N GLN A 224 9.48 0.17 -32.70
CA GLN A 224 9.30 1.20 -31.66
C GLN A 224 7.83 1.53 -31.40
N ILE A 225 7.01 1.61 -32.44
CA ILE A 225 5.57 1.84 -32.29
C ILE A 225 4.91 0.63 -31.63
N GLU A 226 5.31 -0.59 -32.00
CA GLU A 226 4.82 -1.82 -31.38
C GLU A 226 5.19 -1.90 -29.90
N ASP A 227 6.43 -1.58 -29.54
CA ASP A 227 6.88 -1.52 -28.14
C ASP A 227 6.10 -0.45 -27.35
N GLU A 228 5.91 0.75 -27.90
CA GLU A 228 5.13 1.81 -27.25
C GLU A 228 3.66 1.40 -27.06
N LEU A 229 3.03 0.78 -28.07
CA LEU A 229 1.66 0.26 -27.97
C LEU A 229 1.54 -0.86 -26.94
N ASN A 230 2.53 -1.74 -26.87
CA ASN A 230 2.57 -2.81 -25.87
C ASN A 230 2.73 -2.23 -24.46
N GLU A 231 3.58 -1.21 -24.28
CA GLU A 231 3.72 -0.49 -23.00
C GLU A 231 2.41 0.21 -22.60
N ASP A 232 1.69 0.83 -23.54
CA ASP A 232 0.39 1.46 -23.28
C ASP A 232 -0.65 0.45 -22.78
N ILE A 233 -0.79 -0.70 -23.46
CA ILE A 233 -1.70 -1.77 -23.05
C ILE A 233 -1.34 -2.27 -21.64
N VAL A 234 -0.05 -2.37 -21.34
CA VAL A 234 0.46 -2.79 -20.04
C VAL A 234 0.13 -1.72 -18.98
N ASN A 235 0.29 -0.43 -19.26
CA ASN A 235 -0.07 0.63 -18.32
C ASN A 235 -1.58 0.72 -18.08
N ASP A 236 -2.40 0.54 -19.11
CA ASP A 236 -3.85 0.49 -19.01
C ASP A 236 -4.32 -0.69 -18.15
N ASN A 237 -3.75 -1.88 -18.37
CA ASN A 237 -4.04 -3.05 -17.53
C ASN A 237 -3.61 -2.83 -16.08
N LEU A 238 -2.43 -2.24 -15.85
CA LEU A 238 -1.95 -1.92 -14.50
C LEU A 238 -2.91 -0.99 -13.76
N THR A 239 -3.38 0.06 -14.42
CA THR A 239 -4.32 1.02 -13.82
C THR A 239 -5.71 0.42 -13.61
N ALA A 240 -6.18 -0.43 -14.52
CA ALA A 240 -7.44 -1.15 -14.36
C ALA A 240 -7.41 -2.10 -13.15
N GLU A 241 -6.35 -2.89 -13.00
CA GLU A 241 -6.16 -3.80 -11.85
C GLU A 241 -6.03 -3.03 -10.54
N PHE A 242 -5.26 -1.94 -10.53
CA PHE A 242 -5.14 -1.06 -9.36
C PHE A 242 -6.51 -0.53 -8.91
N ASN A 243 -7.30 0.00 -9.84
CA ASN A 243 -8.64 0.49 -9.54
C ASN A 243 -9.59 -0.64 -9.10
N ALA A 244 -9.48 -1.84 -9.69
CA ALA A 244 -10.27 -2.99 -9.28
C ALA A 244 -9.99 -3.41 -7.83
N VAL A 245 -8.73 -3.35 -7.39
CA VAL A 245 -8.36 -3.59 -5.98
C VAL A 245 -9.00 -2.58 -5.05
N LEU A 246 -8.95 -1.29 -5.39
CA LEU A 246 -9.58 -0.25 -4.58
C LEU A 246 -11.09 -0.47 -4.46
N THR A 247 -11.77 -0.75 -5.58
CA THR A 247 -13.21 -1.06 -5.57
C THR A 247 -13.52 -2.28 -4.68
N LYS A 248 -12.73 -3.35 -4.77
CA LYS A 248 -12.91 -4.52 -3.89
C LYS A 248 -12.70 -4.17 -2.42
N CYS A 249 -11.75 -3.30 -2.10
CA CYS A 249 -11.53 -2.84 -0.73
C CYS A 249 -12.73 -2.01 -0.21
N GLU A 250 -13.35 -1.19 -1.06
CA GLU A 250 -14.57 -0.46 -0.71
C GLU A 250 -15.74 -1.42 -0.45
N GLU A 251 -15.96 -2.42 -1.31
CA GLU A 251 -17.00 -3.44 -1.15
C GLU A 251 -16.80 -4.26 0.15
N LEU A 252 -15.55 -4.66 0.42
CA LEU A 252 -15.15 -5.33 1.64
C LEU A 252 -15.48 -4.51 2.88
N ALA A 253 -15.17 -3.22 2.88
CA ALA A 253 -15.47 -2.33 3.99
C ALA A 253 -16.98 -2.16 4.20
N GLN A 254 -17.77 -2.05 3.14
CA GLN A 254 -19.23 -1.99 3.25
C GLN A 254 -19.81 -3.26 3.89
N ILE A 255 -19.27 -4.42 3.52
CA ILE A 255 -19.71 -5.70 4.09
C ILE A 255 -19.29 -5.82 5.54
N TYR A 256 -18.06 -5.43 5.88
CA TYR A 256 -17.59 -5.40 7.26
C TYR A 256 -18.43 -4.45 8.14
N HIS A 257 -18.79 -3.26 7.66
CA HIS A 257 -19.58 -2.31 8.46
C HIS A 257 -21.04 -2.71 8.63
N THR A 258 -21.54 -3.67 7.85
CA THR A 258 -22.94 -4.15 7.91
C THR A 258 -23.08 -5.58 8.43
N MET A 259 -21.97 -6.28 8.68
CA MET A 259 -22.01 -7.66 9.14
C MET A 259 -22.35 -7.78 10.64
N PRO A 260 -23.18 -8.76 11.04
CA PRO A 260 -23.30 -9.14 12.44
C PRO A 260 -21.98 -9.68 13.00
N GLN A 261 -21.69 -9.38 14.27
CA GLN A 261 -20.44 -9.77 14.94
C GLN A 261 -20.27 -11.29 15.04
N ASP A 262 -21.37 -12.04 15.04
CA ASP A 262 -21.45 -13.49 15.17
C ASP A 262 -21.55 -14.24 13.82
N SER A 263 -21.44 -13.52 12.70
CA SER A 263 -21.65 -14.10 11.37
C SER A 263 -20.42 -14.81 10.80
N LEU A 264 -20.23 -16.08 11.16
CA LEU A 264 -19.19 -16.96 10.61
C LEU A 264 -19.13 -16.99 9.07
N PRO A 265 -20.26 -17.08 8.32
CA PRO A 265 -20.21 -17.10 6.86
C PRO A 265 -19.60 -15.82 6.27
N LEU A 266 -19.84 -14.66 6.89
CA LEU A 266 -19.30 -13.39 6.42
C LEU A 266 -17.80 -13.28 6.70
N TYR A 267 -17.30 -13.79 7.82
CA TYR A 267 -15.84 -13.87 8.05
C TYR A 267 -15.13 -14.77 7.03
N LEU A 268 -15.73 -15.91 6.67
CA LEU A 268 -15.20 -16.77 5.61
C LEU A 268 -15.18 -16.08 4.25
N GLN A 269 -16.23 -15.31 3.94
CA GLN A 269 -16.30 -14.51 2.72
C GLN A 269 -15.24 -13.41 2.68
N LEU A 270 -15.06 -12.66 3.79
CA LEU A 270 -14.00 -11.66 3.94
C LEU A 270 -12.62 -12.30 3.73
N HIS A 271 -12.36 -13.46 4.35
CA HIS A 271 -11.11 -14.19 4.20
C HIS A 271 -10.85 -14.58 2.75
N GLY A 272 -11.84 -15.17 2.08
CA GLY A 272 -11.72 -15.57 0.68
C GLY A 272 -11.39 -14.40 -0.24
N TRP A 273 -12.05 -13.25 -0.06
CA TRP A 273 -11.78 -12.06 -0.86
C TRP A 273 -10.44 -11.40 -0.58
N LEU A 274 -10.03 -11.30 0.69
CA LEU A 274 -8.70 -10.81 1.05
C LEU A 274 -7.62 -11.73 0.48
N ASN A 275 -7.83 -13.04 0.51
CA ASN A 275 -6.93 -14.02 -0.09
C ASN A 275 -6.82 -13.82 -1.61
N THR A 276 -7.94 -13.60 -2.32
CA THR A 276 -7.94 -13.25 -3.74
C THR A 276 -7.15 -11.97 -4.02
N ILE A 277 -7.32 -10.91 -3.21
CA ILE A 277 -6.58 -9.65 -3.36
C ILE A 277 -5.07 -9.87 -3.17
N VAL A 278 -4.64 -10.65 -2.17
CA VAL A 278 -3.21 -10.81 -1.88
C VAL A 278 -2.53 -11.78 -2.88
N HIS A 279 -3.22 -12.84 -3.30
CA HIS A 279 -2.57 -13.98 -3.98
C HIS A 279 -3.04 -14.26 -5.40
N GLU A 280 -4.21 -13.80 -5.81
CA GLU A 280 -4.82 -14.19 -7.11
C GLU A 280 -4.84 -13.06 -8.13
N ILE A 281 -4.49 -11.83 -7.74
CA ILE A 281 -4.27 -10.74 -8.70
C ILE A 281 -3.19 -11.17 -9.71
N PRO A 282 -3.40 -10.97 -11.02
CA PRO A 282 -2.43 -11.37 -12.03
C PRO A 282 -1.05 -10.75 -11.74
N ARG A 283 0.00 -11.58 -11.86
CA ARG A 283 1.37 -11.09 -11.74
C ARG A 283 1.68 -10.16 -12.90
N PHE A 284 1.97 -8.91 -12.57
CA PHE A 284 2.47 -7.95 -13.52
C PHE A 284 3.98 -8.15 -13.71
N GLU A 285 4.37 -8.72 -14.84
CA GLU A 285 5.76 -8.63 -15.30
C GLU A 285 5.95 -7.25 -15.93
N ALA A 286 6.74 -6.39 -15.28
CA ALA A 286 7.06 -5.08 -15.83
C ALA A 286 7.67 -5.25 -17.25
N PRO A 287 7.30 -4.39 -18.21
CA PRO A 287 7.84 -4.46 -19.56
C PRO A 287 9.37 -4.30 -19.53
N ARG A 288 10.05 -5.02 -20.43
CA ARG A 288 11.52 -5.02 -20.54
C ARG A 288 12.02 -3.65 -21.01
N GLY A 289 12.34 -2.77 -20.06
CA GLY A 289 12.89 -1.44 -20.40
C GLY A 289 13.56 -0.66 -19.26
N PHE A 290 13.40 -1.09 -18.00
CA PHE A 290 13.98 -0.42 -16.83
C PHE A 290 14.96 -1.30 -16.02
N ALA A 291 15.58 -2.28 -16.68
CA ALA A 291 16.70 -3.04 -16.13
C ALA A 291 17.98 -2.18 -16.09
N GLY A 292 17.97 -1.13 -15.26
CA GLY A 292 19.09 -0.19 -15.13
C GLY A 292 19.08 0.68 -13.88
N LEU A 293 18.17 0.43 -12.92
CA LEU A 293 18.13 1.14 -11.63
C LEU A 293 18.32 0.22 -10.42
N ALA A 294 18.88 -0.97 -10.67
CA ALA A 294 19.40 -1.87 -9.66
C ALA A 294 20.93 -1.77 -9.61
N GLU A 295 21.45 -0.55 -9.45
CA GLU A 295 22.75 -0.20 -8.86
C GLU A 295 22.64 1.19 -8.23
#